data_AF-A0A844IHK1-F1
#
_entry.id   AF-A0A844IHK1-F1
#
_cell.length_a   1.000
_cell.length_b   1.000
_cell.length_c   1.000
_cell.angle_alpha   90.00
_cell.angle_beta   90.00
_cell.angle_gamma   90.00
#
_symmetry.space_group_name_H-M   'P 1'
#
loop_
_entity.id
_entity.type
_entity.pdbx_description
1 polymer ?
#
loop_
_entity_poly.entity_id
_entity_poly.type
_entity_poly.pdbx_seq_one_letter_code
_entity_poly.pdbx_strand_id
1 'polypeptide(L)'
;MNHKKTLTSLEKIIPNQLLNQIQYIHCSLVSWWILHWGSQPLNFSEKSAMVFSPHQDDETFGCGGMIARKREQGIQVGITFLTDGRG
;
A
#
# COMPACT_ATOMS: atom_id res chain seq x y z
N MET A 1 -28.51 -2.79 22.39
CA MET A 1 -28.04 -1.42 22.06
C MET A 1 -27.28 -1.51 20.73
N ASN A 2 -27.70 -0.80 19.68
CA ASN A 2 -27.15 -1.02 18.33
C ASN A 2 -25.81 -0.31 18.18
N HIS A 3 -24.70 -1.02 18.44
CA HIS A 3 -23.33 -0.50 18.49
C HIS A 3 -22.97 0.38 17.28
N LYS A 4 -23.47 0.04 16.08
CA LYS A 4 -23.27 0.83 14.86
C LYS A 4 -23.87 2.24 14.96
N LYS A 5 -25.09 2.38 15.50
CA LYS A 5 -25.76 3.68 15.65
C LYS A 5 -25.03 4.57 16.66
N THR A 6 -24.56 4.00 17.76
CA THR A 6 -23.79 4.73 18.78
C THR A 6 -22.44 5.22 18.25
N LEU A 7 -21.73 4.41 17.43
CA LEU A 7 -20.47 4.82 16.82
C LEU A 7 -20.64 6.00 15.85
N THR A 8 -21.65 5.94 14.97
CA THR A 8 -21.96 7.06 14.06
C THR A 8 -22.42 8.34 14.76
N SER A 9 -23.01 8.24 15.96
CA SER A 9 -23.34 9.43 16.76
C SER A 9 -22.11 10.02 17.45
N LEU A 10 -21.15 9.18 17.86
CA LEU A 10 -19.89 9.63 18.45
C LEU A 10 -18.97 10.29 17.41
N GLU A 11 -18.92 9.76 16.19
CA GLU A 11 -18.16 10.35 15.07
C GLU A 11 -18.59 11.79 14.76
N LYS A 12 -19.87 12.12 14.96
CA LYS A 12 -20.39 13.49 14.76
C LYS A 12 -19.95 14.48 15.83
N ILE A 13 -19.53 13.99 17.00
CA ILE A 13 -19.13 14.79 18.15
C ILE A 13 -17.61 15.03 18.14
N ILE A 14 -16.85 14.12 17.54
CA ILE A 14 -15.39 14.21 17.48
C ILE A 14 -14.99 15.19 16.37
N PRO A 15 -14.17 16.22 16.65
CA PRO A 15 -13.68 17.12 15.62
C PRO A 15 -12.85 16.37 14.57
N ASN A 16 -13.08 16.65 13.29
CA ASN A 16 -12.29 16.08 12.18
C ASN A 16 -10.78 16.31 12.36
N GLN A 17 -10.38 17.42 12.99
CA GLN A 17 -8.98 17.70 13.29
C GLN A 17 -8.36 16.68 14.26
N LEU A 18 -9.11 16.23 15.27
CA LEU A 18 -8.65 15.19 16.19
C LEU A 18 -8.56 13.84 15.49
N LEU A 19 -9.56 13.50 14.65
CA LEU A 19 -9.52 12.27 13.84
C LEU A 19 -8.29 12.26 12.90
N ASN A 20 -8.01 13.38 12.24
CA ASN A 20 -6.83 13.52 11.38
C ASN A 20 -5.54 13.38 12.17
N GLN A 21 -5.43 14.00 13.35
CA GLN A 21 -4.25 13.87 14.20
C GLN A 21 -4.02 12.42 14.64
N ILE A 22 -5.07 11.71 15.04
CA ILE A 22 -5.00 10.29 15.38
C ILE A 22 -4.55 9.48 14.16
N GLN A 23 -5.11 9.75 12.98
CA GLN A 23 -4.71 9.09 11.73
C GLN A 23 -3.23 9.33 11.41
N TYR A 24 -2.72 10.56 11.56
CA TYR A 24 -1.32 10.88 11.34
C TYR A 24 -0.39 10.15 12.31
N ILE A 25 -0.75 10.10 13.60
CA ILE A 25 0.02 9.37 14.61
C ILE A 25 0.04 7.88 14.24
N HIS A 26 -1.12 7.30 13.92
CA HIS A 26 -1.23 5.90 13.52
C HIS A 26 -0.37 5.59 12.27
N CYS A 27 -0.49 6.38 11.21
CA CYS A 27 0.33 6.23 10.01
C CYS A 27 1.83 6.35 10.31
N SER A 28 2.23 7.29 11.17
CA SER A 28 3.63 7.47 11.57
C SER A 28 4.16 6.25 12.32
N LEU A 29 3.38 5.71 13.26
CA LEU A 29 3.75 4.51 14.02
C LEU A 29 3.85 3.28 13.12
N VAL A 30 2.88 3.08 12.22
CA VAL A 30 2.90 1.97 11.26
C VAL A 30 4.09 2.09 10.32
N SER A 31 4.34 3.29 9.76
CA SER A 31 5.49 3.52 8.88
C SER A 31 6.81 3.25 9.59
N TRP A 32 6.97 3.74 10.82
CA TRP A 32 8.15 3.50 11.63
C TRP A 32 8.34 1.99 11.89
N TRP A 33 7.28 1.30 12.29
CA TRP A 33 7.33 -0.14 12.53
C TRP A 33 7.72 -0.91 11.26
N ILE A 34 7.12 -0.61 10.11
CA ILE A 34 7.44 -1.27 8.83
C ILE A 34 8.92 -1.09 8.49
N LEU A 35 9.45 0.14 8.59
CA LEU A 35 10.84 0.45 8.22
C LEU A 35 11.89 -0.17 9.14
N HIS A 36 11.57 -0.34 10.43
CA HIS A 36 12.55 -0.80 11.42
C HIS A 36 12.40 -2.26 11.82
N TRP A 37 11.20 -2.84 11.73
CA TRP A 37 10.93 -4.16 12.30
C TRP A 37 10.01 -5.06 11.46
N GLY A 38 9.05 -4.46 10.75
CA GLY A 38 8.03 -5.19 9.99
C GLY A 38 8.52 -5.67 8.63
N SER A 39 9.54 -5.03 8.05
CA SER A 39 10.08 -5.42 6.75
C SER A 39 10.83 -6.75 6.81
N GLN A 40 10.70 -7.55 5.76
CA GLN A 40 11.50 -8.75 5.54
C GLN A 40 12.43 -8.54 4.33
N PRO A 41 13.63 -9.14 4.32
CA PRO A 41 14.47 -9.15 3.13
C PRO A 41 13.72 -9.75 1.94
N LEU A 42 13.81 -9.09 0.78
CA LEU A 42 13.24 -9.64 -0.44
C LEU A 42 14.10 -10.81 -0.94
N ASN A 43 13.54 -12.02 -0.93
CA ASN A 43 14.17 -13.16 -1.61
C ASN A 43 14.17 -12.90 -3.12
N PHE A 44 15.37 -12.69 -3.66
CA PHE A 44 15.55 -12.15 -4.99
C PHE A 44 15.89 -13.24 -6.01
N SER A 45 15.28 -13.18 -7.19
CA SER A 45 15.58 -14.07 -8.32
C SER A 45 16.11 -13.26 -9.50
N GLU A 46 17.15 -13.75 -10.15
CA GLU A 46 17.74 -13.14 -11.35
C GLU A 46 16.96 -13.44 -12.64
N LYS A 47 15.86 -14.20 -12.55
CA LYS A 47 15.00 -14.49 -13.70
C LYS A 47 14.14 -13.29 -14.08
N SER A 48 13.78 -13.22 -15.36
CA SER A 48 12.78 -12.26 -15.85
C SER A 48 11.43 -12.45 -15.13
N ALA A 49 10.63 -11.38 -15.09
CA ALA A 49 9.33 -11.39 -14.42
C ALA A 49 8.23 -10.82 -15.32
N MET A 50 7.02 -11.32 -15.13
CA MET A 50 5.78 -10.80 -15.70
C MET A 50 4.88 -10.36 -14.55
N VAL A 51 4.46 -9.10 -14.54
CA VAL A 51 3.56 -8.54 -13.52
C VAL A 51 2.18 -8.33 -14.15
N PHE A 52 1.17 -8.95 -13.56
CA PHE A 52 -0.23 -8.73 -13.93
C PHE A 52 -0.83 -7.73 -12.95
N SER A 53 -1.36 -6.64 -13.49
CA SER A 53 -1.81 -5.48 -12.74
C SER A 53 -3.27 -5.18 -13.13
N PRO A 54 -4.23 -5.25 -12.19
CA PRO A 54 -5.65 -5.03 -12.51
C PRO A 54 -5.90 -3.68 -13.18
N HIS A 55 -5.36 -2.61 -12.60
CA HIS A 55 -5.40 -1.24 -13.13
C HIS A 55 -4.01 -0.62 -13.07
N GLN A 56 -3.79 0.46 -13.82
CA GLN A 56 -2.57 1.24 -13.69
C GLN A 56 -2.36 1.67 -12.22
N ASP A 57 -1.10 1.72 -11.80
CA ASP A 57 -0.61 2.02 -10.45
C ASP A 57 -0.61 0.83 -9.47
N ASP A 58 -1.38 -0.23 -9.71
CA ASP A 58 -1.39 -1.42 -8.84
C ASP A 58 -0.02 -2.11 -8.80
N GLU A 59 0.74 -2.11 -9.90
CA GLU A 59 2.09 -2.68 -9.95
C GLU A 59 3.08 -1.86 -9.14
N THR A 60 2.92 -0.53 -9.15
CA THR A 60 3.80 0.39 -8.45
C THR A 60 3.58 0.28 -6.94
N PHE A 61 2.33 0.29 -6.48
CA PHE A 61 2.02 0.14 -5.04
C PHE A 61 2.21 -1.29 -4.53
N GLY A 62 1.89 -2.30 -5.34
CA GLY A 62 1.96 -3.70 -4.92
C GLY A 62 3.39 -4.26 -4.92
N CYS A 63 4.19 -3.97 -5.94
CA CYS A 63 5.51 -4.56 -6.09
C CYS A 63 6.57 -3.66 -6.76
N GLY A 64 6.36 -2.34 -6.79
CA GLY A 64 7.25 -1.38 -7.46
C GLY A 64 8.70 -1.47 -7.02
N GLY A 65 8.96 -1.72 -5.72
CA GLY A 65 10.33 -1.94 -5.23
C GLY A 65 11.03 -3.15 -5.85
N MET A 66 10.31 -4.25 -6.09
CA MET A 66 10.83 -5.43 -6.78
C MET A 66 11.10 -5.15 -8.26
N ILE A 67 10.21 -4.41 -8.92
CA ILE A 67 10.37 -3.97 -10.31
C ILE A 67 11.63 -3.11 -10.44
N ALA A 68 11.75 -2.05 -9.63
CA ALA A 68 12.90 -1.15 -9.62
C ALA A 68 14.21 -1.94 -9.43
N ARG A 69 14.26 -2.80 -8.42
CA ARG A 69 15.44 -3.61 -8.11
C ARG A 69 15.86 -4.54 -9.26
N LYS A 70 14.91 -5.19 -9.94
CA LYS A 70 15.19 -6.01 -11.12
C LYS A 70 15.71 -5.17 -12.28
N ARG A 71 15.10 -4.01 -12.53
CA ARG A 71 15.50 -3.13 -13.64
C ARG A 71 16.88 -2.51 -13.43
N GLU A 72 17.25 -2.14 -12.21
CA GLU A 72 18.61 -1.69 -11.85
C GLU A 72 19.68 -2.72 -12.20
N GLN A 73 19.35 -4.02 -12.11
CA GLN A 73 20.26 -5.12 -12.45
C GLN A 73 20.14 -5.58 -13.92
N GLY A 74 19.40 -4.84 -14.76
CA GLY A 74 19.20 -5.19 -16.17
C GLY A 74 18.23 -6.35 -16.42
N ILE A 75 17.63 -6.93 -15.39
CA ILE A 75 16.70 -8.07 -15.52
C ILE A 75 15.38 -7.60 -16.15
N GLN A 76 14.89 -8.33 -17.16
CA GLN A 76 13.68 -7.97 -17.88
C GLN A 76 12.43 -8.11 -16.99
N VAL A 77 11.57 -7.09 -17.02
CA VAL A 77 10.26 -7.11 -16.38
C VAL A 77 9.23 -6.66 -17.42
N GLY A 78 8.24 -7.51 -17.69
CA GLY A 78 7.05 -7.17 -18.46
C GLY A 78 5.88 -6.87 -17.53
N ILE A 79 5.04 -5.90 -17.89
CA ILE A 79 3.85 -5.52 -17.13
C ILE A 79 2.64 -5.63 -18.06
N THR A 80 1.59 -6.31 -17.60
CA THR A 80 0.31 -6.43 -18.30
C THR A 80 -0.78 -5.80 -17.46
N PHE A 81 -1.38 -4.73 -17.98
CA PHE A 81 -2.57 -4.11 -17.39
C PHE A 81 -3.82 -4.83 -17.88
N LEU A 82 -4.67 -5.26 -16.95
CA LEU A 82 -5.88 -6.04 -17.28
C LEU A 82 -7.05 -5.15 -17.70
N THR A 83 -7.08 -3.92 -17.19
CA THR A 83 -8.13 -2.93 -17.48
C THR A 83 -7.51 -1.54 -17.70
N ASP A 84 -8.33 -0.58 -18.12
CA ASP A 84 -7.92 0.79 -18.37
C ASP A 84 -8.12 1.74 -17.17
N GLY A 85 -8.45 1.21 -15.98
CA GLY A 85 -8.56 2.01 -14.76
C GLY A 85 -9.84 2.82 -14.61
N ARG A 86 -10.83 2.67 -15.50
CA ARG A 86 -12.09 3.43 -15.45
C ARG A 86 -13.13 2.70 -14.59
N GLY A 87 -13.04 2.86 -13.27
CA GLY A 87 -13.96 2.28 -12.28
C GLY A 87 -14.45 3.28 -11.25
#